data_AF-A0A2G2GZS3-F1
#
_entry.id   AF-A0A2G2GZS3-F1
#
_cell.length_a   1.000
_cell.length_b   1.000
_cell.length_c   1.000
_cell.angle_alpha   90.00
_cell.angle_beta   90.00
_cell.angle_gamma   90.00
#
_symmetry.space_group_name_H-M   'P 1'
#
loop_
_entity.id
_entity.type
_entity.pdbx_description
1 polymer ?
#
loop_
_entity_poly.entity_id
_entity_poly.type
_entity_poly.pdbx_seq_one_letter_code
_entity_poly.pdbx_strand_id
1 'polypeptide(L)'
;MKIKERGAALVVALLILVVVSLMGISAMKSSIFSAKVATGTQADAMTFEAAESALSAAYTEINGMPGAALYASLGGGEPLYRCVTKGDTSKSGKCGANNSDKLDSRGLLMATSATKLNGFEPIAGAEIGTSGGSQIMVDYRIAMLGESEMKSFNLSNHHLQEALKMGVKPGSEIQ
;
A
#
# COMPACT_ATOMS: atom_id res chain seq x y z
N MET A 1 12.47 79.28 6.52
CA MET A 1 11.08 78.83 6.68
C MET A 1 11.07 77.30 6.67
N LYS A 2 11.07 76.64 7.84
CA LYS A 2 11.13 75.17 7.95
C LYS A 2 9.72 74.66 8.26
N ILE A 3 9.10 74.01 7.27
CA ILE A 3 7.79 73.38 7.42
C ILE A 3 7.97 72.14 8.32
N LYS A 4 7.23 72.08 9.43
CA LYS A 4 7.30 70.97 10.41
C LYS A 4 6.46 69.79 9.90
N GLU A 5 7.04 68.99 9.01
CA GLU A 5 6.46 67.77 8.41
C GLU A 5 6.48 66.52 9.34
N ARG A 6 6.51 66.71 10.68
CA ARG A 6 6.75 65.58 11.62
C ARG A 6 5.59 64.58 11.71
N GLY A 7 4.37 64.95 11.33
CA GLY A 7 3.19 64.07 11.36
C GLY A 7 2.99 63.27 10.07
N ALA A 8 3.20 63.89 8.90
CA ALA A 8 2.97 63.27 7.61
C ALA A 8 3.93 62.10 7.35
N ALA A 9 5.20 62.23 7.76
CA ALA A 9 6.20 61.17 7.62
C ALA A 9 5.82 59.88 8.36
N LEU A 10 5.20 59.99 9.54
CA LEU A 10 4.80 58.85 10.35
C LEU A 10 3.62 58.09 9.71
N VAL A 11 2.66 58.82 9.14
CA VAL A 11 1.53 58.24 8.41
C VAL A 11 2.01 57.51 7.15
N VAL A 12 2.91 58.12 6.38
CA VAL A 12 3.48 57.50 5.18
C VAL A 12 4.27 56.24 5.54
N ALA A 13 5.09 56.29 6.59
CA ALA A 13 5.82 55.11 7.06
C ALA A 13 4.88 53.98 7.48
N LEU A 14 3.77 54.30 8.16
CA LEU A 14 2.78 53.31 8.58
C LEU A 14 2.03 52.70 7.39
N LEU A 15 1.69 53.50 6.38
CA LEU A 15 1.10 53.00 5.14
C LEU A 15 2.04 52.05 4.40
N ILE A 16 3.33 52.38 4.30
CA ILE A 16 4.33 51.50 3.68
C ILE A 16 4.46 50.20 4.46
N LEU A 17 4.53 50.25 5.79
CA LEU A 17 4.59 49.06 6.65
C LEU A 17 3.36 48.17 6.48
N VAL A 18 2.16 48.75 6.34
CA VAL A 18 0.93 48.00 6.10
C VAL A 18 0.98 47.29 4.73
N VAL A 19 1.41 47.98 3.68
CA VAL A 19 1.53 47.39 2.33
C VAL A 19 2.55 46.25 2.33
N VAL A 20 3.74 46.46 2.93
CA VAL A 20 4.77 45.42 3.03
C VAL A 20 4.28 44.23 3.86
N SER A 21 3.54 44.46 4.94
CA SER A 21 2.95 43.38 5.75
C SER A 21 1.92 42.56 4.98
N LEU A 22 1.05 43.21 4.19
CA LEU A 22 0.07 42.55 3.33
C LEU A 22 0.73 41.69 2.24
N MET A 23 1.83 42.19 1.65
CA MET A 23 2.63 41.41 0.71
C MET A 23 3.29 40.20 1.39
N GLY A 24 3.83 40.37 2.60
CA GLY A 24 4.40 39.28 3.39
C GLY A 24 3.40 38.18 3.74
N ILE A 25 2.19 38.56 4.17
CA ILE A 25 1.12 37.60 4.50
C ILE A 25 0.67 36.82 3.25
N SER A 26 0.59 37.49 2.10
CA SER A 26 0.20 36.85 0.84
C SER A 26 1.20 35.77 0.42
N ALA A 27 2.50 36.06 0.55
CA ALA A 27 3.56 35.08 0.30
C ALA A 27 3.50 33.90 1.29
N MET A 28 3.27 34.17 2.59
CA MET A 28 3.17 33.14 3.62
C MET A 28 1.96 32.20 3.40
N LYS A 29 0.81 32.76 3.01
CA LYS A 29 -0.39 31.98 2.69
C LYS A 29 -0.15 31.02 1.52
N SER A 30 0.53 31.48 0.47
CA SER A 30 0.92 30.64 -0.66
C SER A 30 1.86 29.52 -0.22
N SER A 31 2.86 29.83 0.61
CA SER A 31 3.81 28.83 1.13
C SER A 31 3.12 27.73 1.94
N ILE A 32 2.15 28.08 2.79
CA ILE A 32 1.39 27.11 3.59
C ILE A 32 0.54 26.21 2.69
N PHE A 33 -0.07 26.77 1.64
CA PHE A 33 -0.83 25.98 0.68
C PHE A 33 0.06 24.95 -0.03
N SER A 34 1.21 25.39 -0.56
CA SER A 34 2.18 24.48 -1.20
C SER A 34 2.66 23.39 -0.23
N ALA A 35 2.89 23.72 1.04
CA ALA A 35 3.27 22.74 2.06
C ALA A 35 2.16 21.70 2.32
N LYS A 36 0.88 22.12 2.37
CA LYS A 36 -0.23 21.17 2.53
C LYS A 36 -0.36 20.22 1.34
N VAL A 37 -0.21 20.73 0.12
CA VAL A 37 -0.24 19.91 -1.09
C VAL A 37 0.91 18.90 -1.08
N ALA A 38 2.13 19.35 -0.77
CA ALA A 38 3.30 18.48 -0.67
C ALA A 38 3.11 17.37 0.36
N THR A 39 2.60 17.70 1.56
CA THR A 39 2.31 16.70 2.60
C THR A 39 1.22 15.71 2.16
N GLY A 40 0.19 16.18 1.46
CA GLY A 40 -0.85 15.31 0.90
C GLY A 40 -0.28 14.31 -0.09
N THR A 41 0.51 14.78 -1.06
CA THR A 41 1.18 13.91 -2.05
C THR A 41 2.17 12.94 -1.40
N GLN A 42 2.85 13.37 -0.33
CA GLN A 42 3.75 12.51 0.43
C GLN A 42 2.98 11.42 1.17
N ALA A 43 1.85 11.76 1.79
CA ALA A 43 0.99 10.80 2.49
C ALA A 43 0.42 9.76 1.54
N ASP A 44 0.01 10.18 0.34
CA ASP A 44 -0.49 9.30 -0.71
C ASP A 44 0.60 8.33 -1.22
N ALA A 45 1.80 8.84 -1.50
CA ALA A 45 2.95 8.02 -1.88
C ALA A 45 3.33 7.00 -0.78
N MET A 46 3.29 7.39 0.49
CA MET A 46 3.52 6.47 1.61
C MET A 46 2.45 5.37 1.69
N THR A 47 1.17 5.69 1.44
CA THR A 47 0.12 4.65 1.37
C THR A 47 0.32 3.72 0.18
N PHE A 48 0.71 4.25 -0.98
CA PHE A 48 0.99 3.44 -2.17
C PHE A 48 2.13 2.43 -1.89
N GLU A 49 3.25 2.91 -1.36
CA GLU A 49 4.41 2.07 -1.03
C GLU A 49 4.07 1.03 0.05
N ALA A 50 3.21 1.38 1.01
CA ALA A 50 2.74 0.46 2.03
C ALA A 50 1.91 -0.70 1.43
N ALA A 51 1.03 -0.42 0.46
CA ALA A 51 0.24 -1.45 -0.22
C ALA A 51 1.14 -2.39 -1.05
N GLU A 52 2.11 -1.83 -1.79
CA GLU A 52 3.10 -2.63 -2.53
C GLU A 52 4.01 -3.45 -1.60
N SER A 53 4.36 -2.93 -0.43
CA SER A 53 5.13 -3.69 0.57
C SER A 53 4.36 -4.91 1.06
N ALA A 54 3.05 -4.78 1.28
CA ALA A 54 2.18 -5.91 1.63
C ALA A 54 2.10 -6.94 0.50
N LEU A 55 1.99 -6.47 -0.72
CA LEU A 55 1.93 -7.33 -1.89
C LEU A 55 3.26 -8.06 -2.15
N SER A 56 4.38 -7.37 -1.99
CA SER A 56 5.72 -7.97 -2.06
C SER A 56 5.89 -9.05 -1.00
N ALA A 57 5.45 -8.82 0.23
CA ALA A 57 5.51 -9.82 1.29
C ALA A 57 4.66 -11.06 0.94
N ALA A 58 3.42 -10.87 0.48
CA ALA A 58 2.57 -11.97 0.01
C ALA A 58 3.23 -12.75 -1.15
N TYR A 59 3.81 -12.04 -2.11
CA TYR A 59 4.50 -12.65 -3.24
C TYR A 59 5.69 -13.49 -2.80
N THR A 60 6.50 -13.03 -1.84
CA THR A 60 7.61 -13.81 -1.30
C THR A 60 7.14 -15.08 -0.58
N GLU A 61 6.03 -14.99 0.16
CA GLU A 61 5.43 -16.13 0.86
C GLU A 61 4.92 -17.19 -0.13
N ILE A 62 4.16 -16.75 -1.14
CA ILE A 62 3.61 -17.61 -2.20
C ILE A 62 4.73 -18.26 -3.00
N ASN A 63 5.78 -17.52 -3.35
CA ASN A 63 6.92 -18.07 -4.08
C ASN A 63 7.71 -19.09 -3.27
N GLY A 64 7.83 -18.90 -1.95
CA GLY A 64 8.48 -19.85 -1.05
C GLY A 64 7.72 -21.16 -0.85
N MET A 65 6.39 -21.18 -1.06
CA MET A 65 5.59 -22.40 -0.87
C MET A 65 5.70 -23.40 -2.03
N PRO A 66 5.80 -24.71 -1.77
CA PRO A 66 5.60 -25.73 -2.79
C PRO A 66 4.12 -25.79 -3.24
N GLY A 67 3.85 -26.19 -4.49
CA GLY A 67 2.50 -26.17 -5.07
C GLY A 67 1.43 -26.92 -4.26
N ALA A 68 1.79 -28.05 -3.62
CA ALA A 68 0.86 -28.79 -2.76
C ALA A 68 0.47 -28.00 -1.48
N ALA A 69 1.42 -27.28 -0.86
CA ALA A 69 1.16 -26.46 0.32
C ALA A 69 0.39 -25.17 -0.04
N LEU A 70 0.66 -24.63 -1.23
CA LEU A 70 -0.08 -23.50 -1.79
C LEU A 70 -1.56 -23.85 -1.94
N TYR A 71 -1.87 -25.00 -2.56
CA TYR A 71 -3.25 -25.45 -2.69
C TYR A 71 -3.89 -25.78 -1.35
N ALA A 72 -3.16 -26.40 -0.42
CA ALA A 72 -3.68 -26.63 0.94
C ALA A 72 -4.05 -25.34 1.68
N SER A 73 -3.32 -24.24 1.39
CA SER A 73 -3.51 -22.95 2.06
C SER A 73 -4.55 -22.05 1.38
N LEU A 74 -4.73 -22.16 0.05
CA LEU A 74 -5.59 -21.27 -0.74
C LEU A 74 -6.75 -21.97 -1.46
N GLY A 75 -6.73 -23.30 -1.52
CA GLY A 75 -7.72 -24.12 -2.24
C GLY A 75 -9.11 -24.12 -1.59
N GLY A 76 -9.22 -23.68 -0.33
CA GLY A 76 -10.51 -23.51 0.37
C GLY A 76 -11.37 -22.34 -0.14
N GLY A 77 -10.87 -21.53 -1.08
CA GLY A 77 -11.60 -20.39 -1.67
C GLY A 77 -11.63 -19.13 -0.79
N GLU A 78 -11.25 -19.26 0.48
CA GLU A 78 -11.08 -18.14 1.40
C GLU A 78 -9.76 -17.40 1.15
N PRO A 79 -9.77 -16.06 1.15
CA PRO A 79 -8.55 -15.28 0.98
C PRO A 79 -7.64 -15.39 2.22
N LEU A 80 -6.37 -15.68 1.98
CA LEU A 80 -5.32 -15.64 2.98
C LEU A 80 -4.95 -14.17 3.25
N TYR A 81 -5.23 -13.69 4.46
CA TYR A 81 -4.86 -12.35 4.89
C TYR A 81 -3.51 -12.35 5.59
N ARG A 82 -2.65 -11.41 5.20
CA ARG A 82 -1.40 -11.10 5.88
C ARG A 82 -1.33 -9.62 6.23
N CYS A 83 -0.86 -9.34 7.44
CA CYS A 83 -0.61 -8.00 7.91
C CYS A 83 0.90 -7.73 7.91
N VAL A 84 1.32 -6.59 7.37
CA VAL A 84 2.70 -6.15 7.43
C VAL A 84 2.86 -5.16 8.58
N THR A 85 3.72 -5.53 9.51
CA THR A 85 4.10 -4.72 10.66
C THR A 85 5.59 -4.42 10.61
N LYS A 86 6.04 -3.49 11.45
CA LYS A 86 7.48 -3.17 11.57
C LYS A 86 8.37 -4.39 11.89
N GLY A 87 7.86 -5.37 12.64
CA GLY A 87 8.65 -6.51 13.14
C GLY A 87 8.37 -7.83 12.41
N ASP A 88 7.23 -7.94 11.73
CA ASP A 88 6.79 -9.14 11.01
C ASP A 88 6.04 -8.71 9.74
N THR A 89 6.59 -9.11 8.59
CA THR A 89 6.08 -8.76 7.27
C THR A 89 5.00 -9.71 6.77
N SER A 90 4.78 -10.85 7.44
CA SER A 90 3.83 -11.89 7.00
C SER A 90 2.98 -12.38 8.17
N LYS A 91 2.65 -11.47 9.09
CA LYS A 91 1.79 -11.77 10.23
C LYS A 91 0.44 -12.26 9.74
N SER A 92 -0.03 -13.40 10.24
CA SER A 92 -1.34 -13.95 9.83
C SER A 92 -2.49 -13.05 10.26
N GLY A 93 -3.46 -12.85 9.37
CA GLY A 93 -4.68 -12.07 9.62
C GLY A 93 -4.66 -10.65 9.06
N LYS A 94 -5.79 -9.94 9.19
CA LYS A 94 -5.92 -8.53 8.80
C LYS A 94 -5.22 -7.61 9.80
N CYS A 95 -4.63 -6.51 9.33
CA CYS A 95 -4.16 -5.48 10.24
C CYS A 95 -5.33 -4.82 10.98
N GLY A 96 -5.10 -4.45 12.24
CA GLY A 96 -6.10 -3.74 13.05
C GLY A 96 -6.84 -4.63 14.05
N ALA A 97 -6.48 -5.90 14.15
CA ALA A 97 -6.86 -6.74 15.30
C ALA A 97 -6.24 -6.19 16.60
N ASN A 98 -5.08 -5.54 16.52
CA ASN A 98 -4.42 -4.85 17.63
C ASN A 98 -3.91 -3.47 17.21
N ASN A 99 -3.82 -2.53 18.17
CA ASN A 99 -3.26 -1.18 17.92
C ASN A 99 -1.77 -1.19 17.52
N SER A 100 -1.09 -2.33 17.66
CA SER A 100 0.31 -2.55 17.28
C SER A 100 0.52 -2.99 15.82
N ASP A 101 -0.55 -3.23 15.06
CA ASP A 101 -0.49 -3.67 13.67
C ASP A 101 -0.19 -2.51 12.71
N LYS A 102 0.96 -1.86 12.92
CA LYS A 102 1.39 -0.67 12.19
C LYS A 102 2.69 -0.94 11.45
N LEU A 103 2.73 -0.50 10.19
CA LEU A 103 3.90 -0.62 9.33
C LEU A 103 4.98 0.40 9.72
N ASP A 104 4.56 1.61 10.09
CA ASP A 104 5.44 2.72 10.44
C ASP A 104 5.62 2.85 11.96
N SER A 105 6.83 3.26 12.36
CA SER A 105 7.18 3.75 13.69
C SER A 105 6.22 4.81 14.27
N ARG A 106 5.63 5.66 13.41
CA ARG A 106 4.66 6.69 13.84
C ARG A 106 3.27 6.13 14.13
N GLY A 107 3.01 4.87 13.81
CA GLY A 107 1.73 4.21 14.10
C GLY A 107 0.56 4.63 13.21
N LEU A 108 0.82 5.28 12.08
CA LEU A 108 -0.22 5.87 11.21
C LEU A 108 -0.63 4.98 10.04
N LEU A 109 0.29 4.13 9.57
CA LEU A 109 0.14 3.30 8.37
C LEU A 109 -0.19 1.85 8.73
N MET A 110 -1.19 1.31 8.06
CA MET A 110 -1.54 -0.11 8.08
C MET A 110 -1.44 -0.65 6.67
N ALA A 111 -0.95 -1.88 6.53
CA ALA A 111 -0.73 -2.51 5.24
C ALA A 111 -1.10 -4.00 5.32
N THR A 112 -2.14 -4.40 4.62
CA THR A 112 -2.65 -5.78 4.59
C THR A 112 -2.57 -6.30 3.17
N SER A 113 -2.33 -7.58 2.99
CA SER A 113 -2.49 -8.27 1.72
C SER A 113 -3.51 -9.38 1.84
N ALA A 114 -4.37 -9.53 0.83
CA ALA A 114 -5.30 -10.64 0.68
C ALA A 114 -4.91 -11.46 -0.55
N THR A 115 -4.60 -12.74 -0.37
CA THR A 115 -4.23 -13.65 -1.46
C THR A 115 -5.34 -14.66 -1.66
N LYS A 116 -5.75 -14.91 -2.91
CA LYS A 116 -6.75 -15.90 -3.27
C LYS A 116 -6.30 -16.70 -4.48
N LEU A 117 -6.62 -18.00 -4.50
CA LEU A 117 -6.48 -18.83 -5.68
C LEU A 117 -7.74 -18.73 -6.55
N ASN A 118 -7.59 -18.27 -7.80
CA ASN A 118 -8.66 -18.10 -8.79
C ASN A 118 -8.83 -19.33 -9.70
N GLY A 119 -8.08 -20.40 -9.45
CA GLY A 119 -8.12 -21.66 -10.21
C GLY A 119 -6.73 -22.10 -10.65
N PHE A 120 -6.71 -23.20 -11.40
CA PHE A 120 -5.49 -23.73 -12.02
C PHE A 120 -5.81 -24.26 -13.42
N GLU A 121 -4.86 -24.11 -14.35
CA GLU A 121 -4.98 -24.59 -15.73
C GLU A 121 -3.82 -25.53 -16.05
N PRO A 122 -4.05 -26.63 -16.78
CA PRO A 122 -2.97 -27.53 -17.18
C PRO A 122 -2.04 -26.84 -18.18
N ILE A 123 -0.73 -27.03 -18.00
CA ILE A 123 0.26 -26.49 -18.92
C ILE A 123 0.19 -27.28 -20.24
N ALA A 124 0.16 -26.57 -21.36
CA ALA A 124 0.13 -27.20 -22.68
C ALA A 124 1.35 -28.12 -22.88
N GLY A 125 1.10 -29.42 -23.11
CA GLY A 125 2.14 -30.43 -23.26
C GLY A 125 2.57 -31.14 -21.98
N ALA A 126 1.95 -30.85 -20.83
CA ALA A 126 2.11 -31.67 -19.63
C ALA A 126 1.57 -33.08 -19.89
N GLU A 127 2.43 -34.11 -19.83
CA GLU A 127 2.04 -35.51 -20.01
C GLU A 127 0.99 -35.91 -18.96
N ILE A 128 -0.21 -36.28 -19.42
CA ILE A 128 -1.19 -36.99 -18.60
C ILE A 128 -0.71 -38.44 -18.54
N GLY A 129 0.26 -38.74 -17.68
CA GLY A 129 0.70 -40.12 -17.50
C GLY A 129 -0.49 -40.98 -17.05
N THR A 130 -0.74 -42.11 -17.68
CA THR A 130 -1.84 -43.04 -17.35
C THR A 130 -1.41 -44.13 -16.36
N SER A 131 -0.18 -44.08 -15.87
CA SER A 131 0.38 -44.97 -14.84
C SER A 131 0.25 -44.36 -13.44
N GLY A 132 -0.06 -45.17 -12.42
CA GLY A 132 -0.41 -44.76 -11.03
C GLY A 132 0.66 -44.03 -10.21
N GLY A 133 1.14 -42.88 -10.71
CA GLY A 133 2.11 -41.99 -10.08
C GLY A 133 2.38 -40.71 -10.91
N SER A 134 1.57 -40.44 -11.92
CA SER A 134 1.69 -39.29 -12.82
C SER A 134 1.26 -37.98 -12.16
N GLN A 135 2.15 -37.01 -12.18
CA GLN A 135 1.93 -35.66 -11.64
C GLN A 135 1.60 -34.72 -12.81
N ILE A 136 0.38 -34.20 -12.84
CA ILE A 136 -0.03 -33.21 -13.84
C ILE A 136 0.48 -31.84 -13.38
N MET A 137 1.29 -31.19 -14.20
CA MET A 137 1.74 -29.81 -13.93
C MET A 137 0.66 -28.81 -14.35
N VAL A 138 0.32 -27.91 -13.44
CA VAL A 138 -0.70 -26.87 -13.62
C VAL A 138 -0.14 -25.50 -13.26
N ASP A 139 -0.63 -24.47 -13.93
CA ASP A 139 -0.43 -23.08 -13.56
C ASP A 139 -1.54 -22.65 -12.61
N TYR A 140 -1.18 -22.37 -11.36
CA TYR A 140 -2.06 -21.76 -10.38
C TYR A 140 -2.20 -20.27 -10.67
N ARG A 141 -3.43 -19.79 -10.89
CA ARG A 141 -3.73 -18.37 -11.03
C ARG A 141 -4.08 -17.79 -9.67
N ILE A 142 -3.21 -16.93 -9.17
CA ILE A 142 -3.29 -16.37 -7.83
C ILE A 142 -3.56 -14.88 -7.96
N ALA A 143 -4.66 -14.40 -7.38
CA ALA A 143 -4.92 -12.98 -7.24
C ALA A 143 -4.46 -12.52 -5.86
N MET A 144 -3.74 -11.41 -5.83
CA MET A 144 -3.27 -10.76 -4.62
C MET A 144 -3.76 -9.32 -4.60
N LEU A 145 -4.32 -8.90 -3.49
CA LEU A 145 -4.76 -7.53 -3.24
C LEU A 145 -3.93 -6.95 -2.09
N GLY A 146 -3.09 -5.96 -2.36
CA GLY A 146 -2.45 -5.13 -1.35
C GLY A 146 -3.37 -3.97 -0.96
N GLU A 147 -3.61 -3.78 0.32
CA GLU A 147 -4.44 -2.71 0.88
C GLU A 147 -3.61 -1.91 1.87
N SER A 148 -3.70 -0.59 1.82
CA SER A 148 -3.10 0.28 2.81
C SER A 148 -4.07 1.35 3.27
N GLU A 149 -3.91 1.78 4.52
CA GLU A 149 -4.77 2.81 5.12
C GLU A 149 -3.93 3.75 6.00
N MET A 150 -4.16 5.04 5.84
CA MET A 150 -3.66 6.10 6.71
C MET A 150 -4.83 6.96 7.23
N LYS A 151 -5.37 6.56 8.39
CA LYS A 151 -6.55 7.21 9.00
C LYS A 151 -6.38 8.70 9.26
N SER A 152 -5.17 9.16 9.60
CA SER A 152 -4.90 10.57 9.88
C SER A 152 -5.11 11.51 8.69
N PHE A 153 -4.97 11.00 7.47
CA PHE A 153 -5.16 11.76 6.24
C PHE A 153 -6.39 11.31 5.44
N ASN A 154 -7.17 10.35 5.95
CA ASN A 154 -8.28 9.72 5.24
C ASN A 154 -7.88 9.19 3.85
N LEU A 155 -6.69 8.57 3.78
CA LEU A 155 -6.15 7.98 2.56
C LEU A 155 -6.19 6.46 2.68
N SER A 156 -6.58 5.80 1.60
CA SER A 156 -6.47 4.36 1.43
C SER A 156 -6.08 4.02 0.00
N ASN A 157 -5.33 2.94 -0.18
CA ASN A 157 -4.92 2.47 -1.49
C ASN A 157 -5.13 0.95 -1.61
N HIS A 158 -5.47 0.49 -2.81
CA HIS A 158 -5.81 -0.90 -3.11
C HIS A 158 -5.18 -1.30 -4.43
N HIS A 159 -4.25 -2.24 -4.40
CA HIS A 159 -3.51 -2.70 -5.56
C HIS A 159 -3.80 -4.18 -5.80
N LEU A 160 -4.38 -4.49 -6.96
CA LEU A 160 -4.65 -5.86 -7.36
C LEU A 160 -3.63 -6.31 -8.39
N GLN A 161 -2.95 -7.42 -8.12
CA GLN A 161 -2.03 -8.06 -9.05
C GLN A 161 -2.36 -9.55 -9.16
N GLU A 162 -2.21 -10.10 -10.35
CA GLU A 162 -2.33 -11.53 -10.60
C GLU A 162 -0.95 -12.12 -10.87
N ALA A 163 -0.68 -13.29 -10.29
CA ALA A 163 0.52 -14.06 -10.50
C ALA A 163 0.18 -15.48 -10.94
N LEU A 164 1.00 -16.01 -11.84
CA LEU A 164 0.96 -17.41 -12.23
C LEU A 164 2.08 -18.16 -11.51
N LYS A 165 1.76 -19.32 -10.96
CA LYS A 165 2.74 -20.20 -10.36
C LYS A 165 2.56 -21.63 -10.83
N MET A 166 3.60 -22.19 -11.43
CA MET A 166 3.66 -23.60 -11.77
C MET A 166 3.67 -24.46 -10.50
N GLY A 167 2.91 -25.55 -10.51
CA GLY A 167 2.98 -26.57 -9.49
C GLY A 167 2.29 -27.86 -9.91
N VAL A 168 2.39 -28.86 -9.05
CA VAL A 168 1.73 -30.16 -9.26
C VAL A 168 0.26 -30.03 -8.90
N LYS A 169 -0.61 -30.60 -9.73
CA LYS A 169 -2.05 -30.69 -9.48
C LYS A 169 -2.31 -31.40 -8.15
N PRO A 170 -3.24 -30.91 -7.31
CA PRO A 170 -3.52 -31.55 -6.03
C PRO A 170 -4.08 -32.95 -6.24
N GLY A 171 -3.57 -33.94 -5.48
CA GLY A 171 -4.02 -35.34 -5.57
C GLY A 171 -5.52 -35.54 -5.34
N SER A 172 -6.16 -34.66 -4.57
CA SER A 172 -7.61 -34.66 -4.33
C SER A 172 -8.45 -34.31 -5.56
N GLU A 173 -7.85 -33.70 -6.58
CA GLU A 173 -8.51 -33.28 -7.83
C GLU A 173 -8.10 -34.17 -9.03
N ILE A 174 -7.29 -35.22 -8.81
CA ILE A 174 -6.92 -36.19 -9.85
C ILE A 174 -8.06 -37.21 -9.94
N GLN A 175 -8.95 -37.01 -10.90
CA GLN A 175 -9.97 -37.97 -11.32
C GLN A 175 -9.63 -38.50 -12.71
#